data_AF-A0A971R793-F1
#
_entry.id   AF-A0A971R793-F1
#
_cell.length_a   1.000
_cell.length_b   1.000
_cell.length_c   1.000
_cell.angle_alpha   90.00
_cell.angle_beta   90.00
_cell.angle_gamma   90.00
#
_symmetry.space_group_name_H-M   'P 1'
#
loop_
_entity.id
_entity.type
_entity.pdbx_description
1 polymer ?
#
loop_
_entity_poly.entity_id
_entity_poly.type
_entity_poly.pdbx_seq_one_letter_code
_entity_poly.pdbx_strand_id
1 'polypeptide(L)'
;GMTADFIKLRGLENLMLDMYDHPEGVHRLMAFLRDGNLRKIEFLEKEGLLTLNNDGSYVGSGGFGWTEQLPQPDYAGRVRNIDLWCLTESQETVGVSPALFAEFIYPYQRTIAERFGLNCYGCCEPVDQRWQVLRGLPRLRRVSVSPWSSVSRMAENLGRDYILSRKPSPTPLAMPMMDEQAVRADLCQDLNDARDTVLEIIMKDNHTLGGNPRNAQRWVAIVREEIDRLWG
;
A
#
# COMPACT_ATOMS: atom_id res chain seq x y z
N GLY A 1 2.84 -2.46 10.04
CA GLY A 1 2.03 -3.68 9.94
C GLY A 1 2.57 -4.74 10.88
N MET A 2 2.20 -6.01 10.71
CA MET A 2 2.65 -7.08 11.63
C MET A 2 4.18 -7.17 11.73
N THR A 3 4.91 -6.91 10.65
CA THR A 3 6.38 -6.91 10.67
C THR A 3 6.96 -5.79 11.54
N ALA A 4 6.33 -4.62 11.60
CA ALA A 4 6.71 -3.58 12.54
C ALA A 4 6.59 -4.03 14.01
N ASP A 5 5.51 -4.74 14.35
CA ASP A 5 5.31 -5.24 15.71
C ASP A 5 6.26 -6.39 16.05
N PHE A 6 6.59 -7.26 15.08
CA PHE A 6 7.68 -8.22 15.23
C PHE A 6 8.99 -7.52 15.58
N ILE A 7 9.35 -6.48 14.83
CA ILE A 7 10.60 -5.73 15.00
C ILE A 7 10.66 -5.04 16.36
N LYS A 8 9.54 -4.49 16.86
CA LYS A 8 9.51 -3.92 18.21
C LYS A 8 9.80 -4.95 19.30
N LEU A 9 9.39 -6.20 19.09
CA LEU A 9 9.57 -7.28 20.07
C LEU A 9 10.95 -7.93 19.99
N ARG A 10 11.50 -8.07 18.78
CA ARG A 10 12.69 -8.90 18.53
C ARG A 10 13.85 -8.17 17.85
N GLY A 11 13.62 -7.01 17.25
CA GLY A 11 14.61 -6.24 16.51
C GLY A 11 14.62 -6.56 15.00
N LEU A 12 15.01 -5.58 14.18
CA LEU A 12 15.07 -5.73 12.73
C LEU A 12 16.14 -6.72 12.30
N GLU A 13 17.35 -6.60 12.83
CA GLU A 13 18.45 -7.52 12.53
C GLU A 13 18.06 -8.97 12.82
N ASN A 14 17.45 -9.22 13.98
CA ASN A 14 16.97 -10.55 14.33
C ASN A 14 15.85 -11.03 13.40
N LEU A 15 14.87 -10.19 13.03
CA LEU A 15 13.88 -10.59 12.01
C LEU A 15 14.54 -11.07 10.71
N MET A 16 15.62 -10.40 10.27
CA MET A 16 16.32 -10.76 9.03
C MET A 16 17.13 -12.06 9.17
N LEU A 17 17.82 -12.25 10.30
CA LEU A 17 18.68 -13.43 10.55
C LEU A 17 17.87 -14.66 10.95
N ASP A 18 16.83 -14.51 11.76
CA ASP A 18 16.05 -15.63 12.30
C ASP A 18 15.25 -16.38 11.24
N MET A 19 14.99 -15.78 10.08
CA MET A 19 14.44 -16.53 8.94
C MET A 19 15.35 -17.71 8.53
N TYR A 20 16.65 -17.62 8.82
CA TYR A 20 17.63 -18.69 8.60
C TYR A 20 17.98 -19.44 9.88
N ASP A 21 18.30 -18.70 10.94
CA ASP A 21 18.84 -19.29 12.17
C ASP A 21 17.75 -19.90 13.07
N HIS A 22 16.55 -19.32 13.08
CA HIS A 22 15.44 -19.71 13.96
C HIS A 22 14.07 -19.67 13.24
N PRO A 23 13.90 -20.35 12.08
CA PRO A 23 12.72 -20.20 11.22
C PRO A 23 11.41 -20.57 11.94
N GLU A 24 11.42 -21.61 12.76
CA GLU A 24 10.25 -21.98 13.58
C GLU A 24 9.86 -20.87 14.56
N GLY A 25 10.84 -20.14 15.10
CA GLY A 25 10.62 -19.00 15.99
C GLY A 25 9.92 -17.85 15.26
N VAL A 26 10.36 -17.55 14.04
CA VAL A 26 9.71 -16.55 13.17
C VAL A 26 8.28 -16.94 12.89
N HIS A 27 8.04 -18.20 12.48
CA HIS A 27 6.69 -18.70 12.23
C HIS A 27 5.78 -18.62 13.46
N ARG A 28 6.28 -18.98 14.65
CA ARG A 28 5.52 -18.88 15.90
C ARG A 28 5.14 -17.45 16.23
N LEU A 29 6.09 -16.51 16.12
CA LEU A 29 5.81 -15.11 16.43
C LEU A 29 4.87 -14.48 15.40
N MET A 30 5.05 -14.75 14.11
CA MET A 30 4.14 -14.28 13.06
C MET A 30 2.73 -14.87 13.20
N ALA A 31 2.61 -16.14 13.57
CA ALA A 31 1.32 -16.76 13.90
C ALA A 31 0.65 -16.07 15.09
N PHE A 32 1.40 -15.82 16.17
CA PHE A 32 0.90 -15.11 17.34
C PHE A 32 0.39 -13.70 17.00
N LEU A 33 1.15 -12.94 16.19
CA LEU A 33 0.76 -11.61 15.74
C LEU A 33 -0.49 -11.64 14.84
N ARG A 34 -0.57 -12.61 13.92
CA ARG A 34 -1.76 -12.86 13.11
C ARG A 34 -2.98 -13.13 13.99
N ASP A 35 -2.87 -14.06 14.91
CA ASP A 35 -3.98 -14.49 15.77
C ASP A 35 -4.43 -13.38 16.72
N GLY A 36 -3.50 -12.52 17.17
CA GLY A 36 -3.83 -11.30 17.91
C GLY A 36 -4.63 -10.30 17.07
N ASN A 37 -4.21 -10.06 15.82
CA ASN A 37 -4.93 -9.16 14.92
C ASN A 37 -6.31 -9.71 14.53
N LEU A 38 -6.43 -11.01 14.25
CA LEU A 38 -7.71 -11.67 13.98
C LEU A 38 -8.68 -11.51 15.16
N ARG A 39 -8.24 -11.79 16.38
CA ARG A 39 -9.06 -11.60 17.59
C ARG A 39 -9.48 -10.14 17.78
N LYS A 40 -8.60 -9.19 17.47
CA LYS A 40 -8.90 -7.76 17.55
C LYS A 40 -10.01 -7.38 16.56
N ILE A 41 -9.90 -7.75 15.28
CA ILE A 41 -10.90 -7.37 14.28
C ILE A 41 -12.25 -8.10 14.49
N GLU A 42 -12.22 -9.32 15.02
CA GLU A 42 -13.41 -10.05 15.44
C GLU A 42 -14.12 -9.39 16.62
N PHE A 43 -13.35 -8.93 17.61
CA PHE A 43 -13.88 -8.16 18.73
C PHE A 43 -14.53 -6.86 18.24
N LEU A 44 -13.85 -6.09 17.38
CA LEU A 44 -14.39 -4.83 16.85
C LEU A 44 -15.71 -5.04 16.09
N GLU A 45 -15.79 -6.09 15.27
CA GLU A 45 -17.02 -6.45 14.57
C GLU A 45 -18.14 -6.90 15.53
N LYS A 46 -17.81 -7.77 16.50
CA LYS A 46 -18.75 -8.30 17.50
C LYS A 46 -19.32 -7.21 18.42
N GLU A 47 -18.52 -6.20 18.74
CA GLU A 47 -18.97 -5.08 19.59
C GLU A 47 -19.55 -3.92 18.78
N GLY A 48 -19.61 -4.02 17.44
CA GLY A 48 -20.17 -2.97 16.58
C GLY A 48 -19.32 -1.69 16.55
N LEU A 49 -18.00 -1.82 16.69
CA LEU A 49 -17.04 -0.72 16.77
C LEU A 49 -16.39 -0.39 15.42
N LEU A 50 -16.88 -0.99 14.34
CA LEU A 50 -16.42 -0.73 12.97
C LEU A 50 -17.24 0.38 12.31
N THR A 51 -16.58 1.20 11.51
CA THR A 51 -17.20 2.20 10.64
C THR A 51 -16.83 1.91 9.20
N LEU A 52 -17.76 2.15 8.27
CA LEU A 52 -17.49 2.05 6.84
C LEU A 52 -16.32 2.95 6.44
N ASN A 53 -15.55 2.49 5.46
CA ASN A 53 -14.38 3.20 4.93
C ASN A 53 -14.34 3.17 3.40
N ASN A 54 -15.51 3.12 2.75
CA ASN A 54 -15.69 3.08 1.30
C ASN A 54 -15.99 4.46 0.67
N ASP A 55 -15.77 5.53 1.42
CA ASP A 55 -16.03 6.92 1.05
C ASP A 55 -14.74 7.77 1.05
N GLY A 56 -14.85 9.05 1.43
CA GLY A 56 -13.71 9.96 1.66
C GLY A 56 -12.83 9.60 2.86
N SER A 57 -13.07 8.46 3.50
CA SER A 57 -12.19 7.89 4.52
C SER A 57 -10.84 7.53 3.92
N TYR A 58 -9.79 7.87 4.66
CA TYR A 58 -8.43 7.53 4.28
C TYR A 58 -8.14 6.05 4.55
N VAL A 59 -7.69 5.34 3.52
CA VAL A 59 -7.45 3.89 3.54
C VAL A 59 -5.97 3.60 3.34
N GLY A 60 -5.43 2.87 4.31
CA GLY A 60 -4.11 2.28 4.20
C GLY A 60 -2.99 3.29 4.03
N SER A 61 -2.14 3.05 3.04
CA SER A 61 -0.91 3.78 2.85
C SER A 61 -1.05 4.90 1.82
N GLY A 62 -2.25 5.44 1.55
CA GLY A 62 -2.35 6.73 0.85
C GLY A 62 -3.60 7.07 0.07
N GLY A 63 -4.50 6.12 -0.18
CA GLY A 63 -5.66 6.38 -1.02
C GLY A 63 -6.93 6.59 -0.21
N PHE A 64 -7.94 7.20 -0.82
CA PHE A 64 -9.28 7.24 -0.26
C PHE A 64 -10.06 5.96 -0.57
N GLY A 65 -11.08 5.69 0.25
CA GLY A 65 -11.90 4.49 0.19
C GLY A 65 -12.94 4.43 -0.92
N TRP A 66 -13.10 5.50 -1.71
CA TRP A 66 -14.14 5.65 -2.72
C TRP A 66 -14.38 4.39 -3.55
N THR A 67 -15.53 3.74 -3.33
CA THR A 67 -15.99 2.61 -4.14
C THR A 67 -17.47 2.33 -3.93
N GLU A 68 -18.11 1.80 -4.97
CA GLU A 68 -19.47 1.24 -4.91
C GLU A 68 -19.46 -0.28 -4.70
N GLN A 69 -18.28 -0.93 -4.67
CA GLN A 69 -18.15 -2.37 -4.43
C GLN A 69 -18.29 -2.75 -2.95
N LEU A 70 -18.27 -1.76 -2.06
CA LEU A 70 -18.49 -1.90 -0.62
C LEU A 70 -19.60 -0.93 -0.18
N PRO A 71 -20.35 -1.24 0.89
CA PRO A 71 -20.34 -2.50 1.65
C PRO A 71 -20.87 -3.70 0.82
N GLN A 72 -20.85 -4.91 1.37
CA GLN A 72 -21.38 -6.07 0.64
C GLN A 72 -22.89 -5.93 0.36
N PRO A 73 -23.44 -6.59 -0.68
CA PRO A 73 -24.86 -6.48 -1.03
C PRO A 73 -25.84 -6.87 0.09
N ASP A 74 -25.42 -7.73 1.02
CA ASP A 74 -26.20 -8.19 2.18
C ASP A 74 -26.02 -7.30 3.42
N TYR A 75 -25.37 -6.13 3.29
CA TYR A 75 -25.19 -5.19 4.38
C TYR A 75 -26.53 -4.64 4.90
N ALA A 76 -26.78 -4.85 6.19
CA ALA A 76 -28.03 -4.48 6.88
C ALA A 76 -27.82 -3.44 8.00
N GLY A 77 -26.82 -2.56 7.86
CA GLY A 77 -26.57 -1.46 8.80
C GLY A 77 -25.56 -1.75 9.91
N ARG A 78 -25.17 -3.01 10.11
CA ARG A 78 -24.07 -3.39 11.03
C ARG A 78 -22.81 -3.70 10.24
N VAL A 79 -21.78 -2.89 10.41
CA VAL A 79 -20.52 -3.00 9.67
C VAL A 79 -19.77 -4.27 10.08
N ARG A 80 -19.34 -5.04 9.08
CA ARG A 80 -18.48 -6.22 9.23
C ARG A 80 -17.14 -5.98 8.57
N ASN A 81 -16.13 -6.77 8.91
CA ASN A 81 -14.81 -6.71 8.25
C ASN A 81 -14.94 -6.89 6.73
N ILE A 82 -15.84 -7.76 6.27
CA ILE A 82 -16.08 -8.00 4.83
C ILE A 82 -16.69 -6.78 4.11
N ASP A 83 -17.20 -5.80 4.83
CA ASP A 83 -17.75 -4.55 4.29
C ASP A 83 -16.68 -3.45 4.17
N LEU A 84 -15.42 -3.74 4.51
CA LEU A 84 -14.34 -2.76 4.63
C LEU A 84 -13.17 -3.01 3.67
N TRP A 85 -12.47 -1.92 3.38
CA TRP A 85 -11.09 -1.96 2.90
C TRP A 85 -10.11 -2.35 3.99
N CYS A 86 -9.05 -3.09 3.63
CA CYS A 86 -7.91 -3.37 4.50
C CYS A 86 -6.58 -3.07 3.81
N LEU A 87 -5.60 -2.63 4.60
CA LEU A 87 -4.20 -2.50 4.20
C LEU A 87 -3.37 -3.65 4.78
N THR A 88 -2.56 -4.26 3.94
CA THR A 88 -1.40 -5.04 4.37
C THR A 88 -0.14 -4.49 3.73
N GLU A 89 0.95 -4.47 4.47
CA GLU A 89 2.27 -4.01 3.98
C GLU A 89 3.37 -4.68 4.81
N SER A 90 4.57 -4.68 4.26
CA SER A 90 5.77 -5.10 4.97
C SER A 90 6.98 -4.30 4.47
N GLN A 91 6.96 -3.00 4.75
CA GLN A 91 8.04 -2.10 4.34
C GLN A 91 9.36 -2.47 4.99
N GLU A 92 9.35 -2.93 6.24
CA GLU A 92 10.59 -3.19 6.97
C GLU A 92 11.40 -4.35 6.39
N THR A 93 10.79 -5.13 5.48
CA THR A 93 11.39 -6.32 4.91
C THR A 93 11.90 -6.11 3.50
N VAL A 94 12.07 -4.88 2.99
CA VAL A 94 12.60 -4.63 1.62
C VAL A 94 13.85 -5.48 1.29
N GLY A 95 14.74 -5.71 2.26
CA GLY A 95 15.94 -6.54 2.07
C GLY A 95 15.72 -8.05 2.04
N VAL A 96 14.48 -8.52 2.25
CA VAL A 96 14.10 -9.94 2.26
C VAL A 96 13.72 -10.39 0.85
N SER A 97 14.27 -11.53 0.42
CA SER A 97 13.99 -12.11 -0.89
C SER A 97 12.49 -12.43 -1.08
N PRO A 98 11.97 -12.47 -2.33
CA PRO A 98 10.58 -12.83 -2.57
C PRO A 98 10.18 -14.20 -2.01
N ALA A 99 11.10 -15.18 -2.00
CA ALA A 99 10.86 -16.51 -1.44
C ALA A 99 10.67 -16.46 0.09
N LEU A 100 11.57 -15.79 0.81
CA LEU A 100 11.44 -15.62 2.25
C LEU A 100 10.21 -14.79 2.62
N PHE A 101 9.87 -13.76 1.83
CA PHE A 101 8.63 -13.01 2.01
C PHE A 101 7.40 -13.92 1.85
N ALA A 102 7.40 -14.79 0.84
CA ALA A 102 6.31 -15.75 0.59
C ALA A 102 6.14 -16.78 1.71
N GLU A 103 7.21 -17.13 2.41
CA GLU A 103 7.20 -18.10 3.50
C GLU A 103 6.88 -17.46 4.86
N PHE A 104 7.61 -16.42 5.23
CA PHE A 104 7.62 -15.92 6.61
C PHE A 104 6.62 -14.78 6.86
N ILE A 105 6.13 -14.11 5.81
CA ILE A 105 5.35 -12.88 5.98
C ILE A 105 3.97 -12.99 5.33
N TYR A 106 3.96 -13.28 4.03
CA TYR A 106 2.77 -13.26 3.20
C TYR A 106 1.62 -14.15 3.70
N PRO A 107 1.83 -15.41 4.14
CA PRO A 107 0.73 -16.29 4.52
C PRO A 107 -0.09 -15.71 5.68
N TYR A 108 0.59 -15.06 6.63
CA TYR A 108 -0.03 -14.43 7.79
C TYR A 108 -0.84 -13.19 7.41
N GLN A 109 -0.30 -12.35 6.52
CA GLN A 109 -1.02 -11.19 5.99
C GLN A 109 -2.25 -11.61 5.20
N ARG A 110 -2.11 -12.66 4.36
CA ARG A 110 -3.20 -13.22 3.56
C ARG A 110 -4.36 -13.67 4.44
N THR A 111 -4.12 -14.41 5.52
CA THR A 111 -5.20 -14.86 6.43
C THR A 111 -6.01 -13.69 7.01
N ILE A 112 -5.37 -12.55 7.30
CA ILE A 112 -6.09 -11.36 7.77
C ILE A 112 -6.88 -10.74 6.61
N ALA A 113 -6.24 -10.55 5.46
CA ALA A 113 -6.85 -9.97 4.26
C ALA A 113 -8.09 -10.77 3.77
N GLU A 114 -8.13 -12.08 4.01
CA GLU A 114 -9.28 -12.95 3.70
C GLU A 114 -10.58 -12.52 4.43
N ARG A 115 -10.49 -11.73 5.50
CA ARG A 115 -11.65 -11.23 6.26
C ARG A 115 -12.26 -9.96 5.67
N PHE A 116 -11.59 -9.30 4.74
CA PHE A 116 -11.96 -7.96 4.25
C PHE A 116 -12.50 -7.96 2.83
N GLY A 117 -13.39 -7.02 2.53
CA GLY A 117 -14.10 -6.95 1.25
C GLY A 117 -13.22 -6.51 0.10
N LEU A 118 -12.34 -5.55 0.31
CA LEU A 118 -11.33 -5.14 -0.65
C LEU A 118 -9.99 -4.95 0.06
N ASN A 119 -8.90 -5.30 -0.62
CA ASN A 119 -7.56 -5.22 -0.05
C ASN A 119 -6.69 -4.27 -0.85
N CYS A 120 -5.86 -3.53 -0.13
CA CYS A 120 -4.74 -2.78 -0.68
C CYS A 120 -3.43 -3.33 -0.11
N TYR A 121 -2.40 -3.38 -0.96
CA TYR A 121 -1.08 -3.86 -0.56
C TYR A 121 0.01 -2.82 -0.78
N GLY A 122 0.89 -2.69 0.21
CA GLY A 122 2.17 -1.99 0.11
C GLY A 122 2.17 -0.61 0.77
N CYS A 123 3.36 -0.15 1.16
CA CYS A 123 3.66 1.20 1.63
C CYS A 123 4.77 1.82 0.77
N CYS A 124 6.03 1.74 1.18
CA CYS A 124 7.18 2.23 0.40
C CYS A 124 8.07 1.09 -0.12
N GLU A 125 7.76 -0.18 0.18
CA GLU A 125 8.51 -1.32 -0.38
C GLU A 125 8.41 -1.41 -1.90
N PRO A 126 9.47 -1.92 -2.59
CA PRO A 126 9.42 -2.24 -4.00
C PRO A 126 8.58 -3.51 -4.23
N VAL A 127 7.30 -3.32 -4.55
CA VAL A 127 6.32 -4.41 -4.69
C VAL A 127 6.48 -5.19 -6.00
N ASP A 128 7.17 -4.64 -6.99
CA ASP A 128 7.41 -5.24 -8.30
C ASP A 128 8.16 -6.57 -8.20
N GLN A 129 9.13 -6.66 -7.29
CA GLN A 129 9.87 -7.89 -7.05
C GLN A 129 9.03 -8.98 -6.37
N ARG A 130 7.94 -8.60 -5.71
CA ARG A 130 7.07 -9.50 -4.92
C ARG A 130 5.75 -9.79 -5.63
N TRP A 131 5.52 -9.24 -6.81
CA TRP A 131 4.22 -9.30 -7.48
C TRP A 131 3.66 -10.71 -7.63
N GLN A 132 4.50 -11.69 -7.99
CA GLN A 132 4.07 -13.08 -8.17
C GLN A 132 3.47 -13.72 -6.90
N VAL A 133 3.89 -13.24 -5.73
CA VAL A 133 3.33 -13.63 -4.43
C VAL A 133 2.09 -12.78 -4.13
N LEU A 134 2.20 -11.46 -4.28
CA LEU A 134 1.17 -10.50 -3.91
C LEU A 134 -0.12 -10.63 -4.73
N ARG A 135 -0.05 -11.05 -5.99
CA ARG A 135 -1.23 -11.27 -6.84
C ARG A 135 -2.20 -12.31 -6.28
N GLY A 136 -1.74 -13.17 -5.36
CA GLY A 136 -2.59 -14.13 -4.66
C GLY A 136 -3.40 -13.53 -3.51
N LEU A 137 -3.19 -12.25 -3.15
CA LEU A 137 -3.89 -11.62 -2.04
C LEU A 137 -5.38 -11.49 -2.39
N PRO A 138 -6.31 -11.99 -1.56
CA PRO A 138 -7.73 -12.04 -1.89
C PRO A 138 -8.29 -10.65 -2.11
N ARG A 139 -9.11 -10.46 -3.16
CA ARG A 139 -9.82 -9.20 -3.44
C ARG A 139 -8.89 -7.98 -3.42
N LEU A 140 -7.63 -8.18 -3.83
CA LEU A 140 -6.66 -7.11 -4.01
C LEU A 140 -7.17 -6.18 -5.11
N ARG A 141 -7.26 -4.89 -4.81
CA ARG A 141 -7.71 -3.85 -5.76
C ARG A 141 -6.73 -2.70 -5.90
N ARG A 142 -5.92 -2.40 -4.89
CA ARG A 142 -4.98 -1.28 -4.93
C ARG A 142 -3.59 -1.75 -4.56
N VAL A 143 -2.60 -1.41 -5.40
CA VAL A 143 -1.21 -1.76 -5.17
C VAL A 143 -0.39 -0.49 -5.10
N SER A 144 0.24 -0.25 -3.96
CA SER A 144 1.12 0.89 -3.75
C SER A 144 2.44 0.73 -4.50
N VAL A 145 2.68 1.56 -5.51
CA VAL A 145 3.88 1.58 -6.33
C VAL A 145 4.78 2.74 -5.88
N SER A 146 5.74 2.41 -5.02
CA SER A 146 6.69 3.37 -4.42
C SER A 146 7.69 3.91 -5.46
N PRO A 147 8.48 4.96 -5.13
CA PRO A 147 9.54 5.45 -6.01
C PRO A 147 10.61 4.39 -6.35
N TRP A 148 10.67 3.31 -5.57
CA TRP A 148 11.64 2.23 -5.71
C TRP A 148 11.14 1.07 -6.57
N SER A 149 9.87 1.12 -7.00
CA SER A 149 9.26 0.11 -7.87
C SER A 149 9.37 0.51 -9.34
N SER A 150 9.57 -0.45 -10.23
CA SER A 150 9.45 -0.20 -11.68
C SER A 150 7.98 0.01 -12.07
N VAL A 151 7.63 1.22 -12.50
CA VAL A 151 6.26 1.57 -12.89
C VAL A 151 5.82 0.80 -14.13
N SER A 152 6.66 0.70 -15.16
CA SER A 152 6.37 -0.06 -16.38
C SER A 152 6.07 -1.55 -16.10
N ARG A 153 6.91 -2.22 -15.30
CA ARG A 153 6.66 -3.62 -14.90
C ARG A 153 5.38 -3.75 -14.09
N MET A 154 5.10 -2.81 -13.19
CA MET A 154 3.85 -2.82 -12.44
C MET A 154 2.66 -2.56 -13.33
N ALA A 155 2.76 -1.69 -14.34
CA ALA A 155 1.69 -1.44 -15.29
C ALA A 155 1.34 -2.70 -16.10
N GLU A 156 2.35 -3.41 -16.61
CA GLU A 156 2.17 -4.69 -17.29
C GLU A 156 1.52 -5.74 -16.39
N ASN A 157 1.95 -5.81 -15.13
CA ASN A 157 1.48 -6.77 -14.15
C ASN A 157 0.05 -6.51 -13.65
N LEU A 158 -0.33 -5.24 -13.52
CA LEU A 158 -1.61 -4.82 -12.95
C LEU A 158 -2.70 -4.66 -14.02
N GLY A 159 -2.34 -4.15 -15.20
CA GLY A 159 -3.31 -3.81 -16.25
C GLY A 159 -4.47 -2.97 -15.70
N ARG A 160 -5.70 -3.38 -16.04
CA ARG A 160 -6.93 -2.71 -15.60
C ARG A 160 -7.66 -3.39 -14.45
N ASP A 161 -7.14 -4.53 -13.98
CA ASP A 161 -7.77 -5.32 -12.90
C ASP A 161 -7.48 -4.73 -11.50
N TYR A 162 -6.44 -3.90 -11.40
CA TYR A 162 -5.99 -3.26 -10.18
C TYR A 162 -5.74 -1.76 -10.39
N ILE A 163 -5.85 -1.01 -9.30
CA ILE A 163 -5.43 0.37 -9.17
C ILE A 163 -3.92 0.39 -8.95
N LEU A 164 -3.20 1.00 -9.90
CA LEU A 164 -1.80 1.35 -9.77
C LEU A 164 -1.71 2.63 -8.94
N SER A 165 -1.40 2.48 -7.65
CA SER A 165 -1.31 3.59 -6.70
C SER A 165 0.10 4.14 -6.66
N ARG A 166 0.40 5.05 -7.59
CA ARG A 166 1.72 5.63 -7.77
C ARG A 166 2.04 6.61 -6.64
N LYS A 167 3.20 6.42 -5.99
CA LYS A 167 3.74 7.34 -4.98
C LYS A 167 5.06 7.94 -5.42
N PRO A 168 5.06 9.11 -6.08
CA PRO A 168 6.29 9.77 -6.51
C PRO A 168 7.20 10.13 -5.34
N SER A 169 8.48 10.39 -5.62
CA SER A 169 9.41 10.86 -4.60
C SER A 169 8.94 12.23 -4.07
N PRO A 170 8.92 12.46 -2.74
CA PRO A 170 8.60 13.77 -2.18
C PRO A 170 9.78 14.73 -2.17
N THR A 171 10.99 14.29 -2.56
CA THR A 171 12.19 15.11 -2.59
C THR A 171 11.98 16.48 -3.25
N PRO A 172 11.29 16.61 -4.40
CA PRO A 172 11.07 17.92 -5.02
C PRO A 172 10.32 18.91 -4.12
N LEU A 173 9.37 18.44 -3.30
CA LEU A 173 8.61 19.30 -2.38
C LEU A 173 9.45 19.77 -1.20
N ALA A 174 10.43 18.97 -0.77
CA ALA A 174 11.30 19.26 0.36
C ALA A 174 12.36 20.34 0.06
N MET A 175 12.54 20.75 -1.20
CA MET A 175 13.51 21.76 -1.61
C MET A 175 12.97 23.17 -1.40
N PRO A 176 13.80 24.18 -1.05
CA PRO A 176 13.35 25.58 -0.97
C PRO A 176 12.71 26.09 -2.27
N MET A 177 13.22 25.62 -3.40
CA MET A 177 12.69 25.83 -4.73
C MET A 177 12.61 24.49 -5.45
N MET A 178 11.40 24.08 -5.82
CA MET A 178 11.14 22.84 -6.54
C MET A 178 11.60 22.95 -7.99
N ASP A 179 12.33 21.96 -8.48
CA ASP A 179 12.66 21.84 -9.91
C ASP A 179 11.45 21.32 -10.69
N GLU A 180 10.70 22.24 -11.30
CA GLU A 180 9.49 21.89 -12.05
C GLU A 180 9.79 21.04 -13.29
N GLN A 181 10.98 21.19 -13.92
CA GLN A 181 11.31 20.43 -15.12
C GLN A 181 11.57 18.96 -14.78
N ALA A 182 12.29 18.71 -13.68
CA ALA A 182 12.49 17.36 -13.16
C ALA A 182 11.15 16.70 -12.79
N VAL A 183 10.28 17.43 -12.08
CA VAL A 183 8.93 16.93 -11.72
C VAL A 183 8.12 16.56 -12.96
N ARG A 184 8.13 17.40 -14.01
CA ARG A 184 7.41 17.11 -15.25
C ARG A 184 7.98 15.90 -15.99
N ALA A 185 9.30 15.77 -16.04
CA ALA A 185 9.95 14.64 -16.69
C ALA A 185 9.57 13.32 -16.00
N ASP A 186 9.65 13.27 -14.66
CA ASP A 186 9.28 12.11 -13.86
C ASP A 186 7.79 11.75 -14.04
N LEU A 187 6.90 12.75 -13.98
CA LEU A 187 5.48 12.53 -14.19
C LEU A 187 5.18 12.05 -15.60
N CYS A 188 5.77 12.67 -16.62
CA CYS A 188 5.57 12.25 -18.01
C CYS A 188 5.96 10.77 -18.21
N GLN A 189 7.06 10.32 -17.60
CA GLN A 189 7.45 8.92 -17.63
C GLN A 189 6.42 8.03 -16.92
N ASP A 190 6.04 8.37 -15.68
CA ASP A 190 5.04 7.63 -14.89
C ASP A 190 3.70 7.50 -15.64
N LEU A 191 3.21 8.61 -16.23
CA LEU A 191 1.94 8.65 -16.96
C LEU A 191 1.98 7.82 -18.25
N ASN A 192 3.09 7.83 -18.98
CA ASN A 192 3.26 7.02 -20.19
C ASN A 192 3.36 5.53 -19.84
N ASP A 193 4.14 5.17 -18.82
CA ASP A 193 4.30 3.77 -18.40
C ASP A 193 2.99 3.18 -17.87
N ALA A 194 2.20 3.98 -17.16
CA ALA A 194 0.93 3.55 -16.57
C ALA A 194 -0.30 3.82 -17.45
N ARG A 195 -0.12 4.19 -18.73
CA ARG A 195 -1.19 4.67 -19.62
C ARG A 195 -2.41 3.75 -19.73
N ASP A 196 -2.16 2.44 -19.76
CA ASP A 196 -3.22 1.43 -19.93
C ASP A 196 -3.73 0.84 -18.60
N THR A 197 -3.43 1.49 -17.48
CA THR A 197 -3.81 1.06 -16.14
C THR A 197 -4.92 1.92 -15.53
N VAL A 198 -5.42 1.51 -14.36
CA VAL A 198 -6.20 2.40 -13.49
C VAL A 198 -5.22 3.14 -12.57
N LEU A 199 -4.76 4.32 -13.00
CA LEU A 199 -3.75 5.09 -12.29
C LEU A 199 -4.37 6.05 -11.25
N GLU A 200 -3.82 6.04 -10.04
CA GLU A 200 -3.93 7.14 -9.08
C GLU A 200 -2.52 7.62 -8.68
N ILE A 201 -2.34 8.92 -8.45
CA ILE A 201 -1.06 9.49 -8.01
C ILE A 201 -1.24 10.15 -6.64
N ILE A 202 -0.43 9.74 -5.67
CA ILE A 202 -0.52 10.21 -4.29
C ILE A 202 0.85 10.69 -3.83
N MET A 203 0.95 11.98 -3.51
CA MET A 203 2.15 12.58 -2.90
C MET A 203 2.15 12.38 -1.38
N LYS A 204 3.27 11.90 -0.84
CA LYS A 204 3.41 11.34 0.51
C LYS A 204 4.72 11.70 1.18
N ASP A 205 4.81 11.47 2.49
CA ASP A 205 6.03 11.70 3.28
C ASP A 205 6.54 13.15 3.20
N ASN A 206 5.59 14.10 3.14
CA ASN A 206 5.81 15.55 3.08
C ASN A 206 6.18 16.13 4.45
N HIS A 207 7.19 15.56 5.11
CA HIS A 207 7.64 16.01 6.44
C HIS A 207 8.16 17.45 6.45
N THR A 208 8.57 17.96 5.28
CA THR A 208 8.96 19.36 5.05
C THR A 208 8.57 19.78 3.64
N LEU A 209 8.30 21.07 3.45
CA LEU A 209 8.07 21.69 2.15
C LEU A 209 9.21 22.67 1.78
N GLY A 210 10.40 22.45 2.34
CA GLY A 210 11.56 23.33 2.11
C GLY A 210 11.38 24.76 2.64
N GLY A 211 10.47 24.96 3.59
CA GLY A 211 10.05 26.31 4.03
C GLY A 211 9.17 27.06 3.02
N ASN A 212 8.77 26.40 1.92
CA ASN A 212 7.95 26.97 0.86
C ASN A 212 6.65 26.18 0.65
N PRO A 213 5.54 26.54 1.33
CA PRO A 213 4.28 25.81 1.22
C PRO A 213 3.67 25.83 -0.18
N ARG A 214 4.11 26.74 -1.07
CA ARG A 214 3.64 26.78 -2.46
C ARG A 214 4.11 25.57 -3.27
N ASN A 215 5.16 24.86 -2.85
CA ASN A 215 5.62 23.65 -3.53
C ASN A 215 4.51 22.61 -3.66
N ALA A 216 3.72 22.39 -2.60
CA ALA A 216 2.62 21.42 -2.64
C ALA A 216 1.52 21.83 -3.63
N GLN A 217 1.11 23.10 -3.60
CA GLN A 217 0.11 23.63 -4.54
C GLN A 217 0.60 23.57 -5.98
N ARG A 218 1.86 23.96 -6.21
CA ARG A 218 2.46 23.97 -7.54
C ARG A 218 2.64 22.57 -8.10
N TRP A 219 3.06 21.61 -7.27
CA TRP A 219 3.18 20.22 -7.68
C TRP A 219 1.82 19.66 -8.15
N VAL A 220 0.73 19.91 -7.40
CA VAL A 220 -0.61 19.50 -7.82
C VAL A 220 -1.02 20.13 -9.16
N ALA A 221 -0.69 21.41 -9.38
CA ALA A 221 -0.95 22.08 -10.64
C ALA A 221 -0.19 21.41 -11.80
N ILE A 222 1.10 21.11 -11.62
CA ILE A 222 1.93 20.43 -12.62
C ILE A 222 1.36 19.05 -12.96
N VAL A 223 0.96 18.27 -11.96
CA VAL A 223 0.35 16.94 -12.18
C VAL A 223 -0.91 17.05 -13.04
N ARG A 224 -1.79 18.00 -12.76
CA ARG A 224 -3.00 18.23 -13.56
C ARG A 224 -2.67 18.64 -14.99
N GLU A 225 -1.72 19.57 -15.16
CA GLU A 225 -1.26 20.02 -16.48
C GLU A 225 -0.71 18.85 -17.33
N GLU A 226 0.11 17.96 -16.76
CA GLU A 226 0.65 16.81 -17.50
C GLU A 226 -0.40 15.73 -17.79
N ILE A 227 -1.37 15.52 -16.89
CA ILE A 227 -2.53 14.65 -17.14
C ILE A 227 -3.36 15.21 -18.31
N ASP A 228 -3.73 16.48 -18.27
CA ASP A 228 -4.51 17.13 -19.32
C ASP A 228 -3.77 17.10 -20.67
N ARG A 229 -2.44 17.17 -20.66
CA ARG A 229 -1.63 17.05 -21.88
C ARG A 229 -1.70 15.64 -22.52
N LEU A 230 -1.81 14.59 -21.70
CA LEU A 230 -1.79 13.20 -22.19
C LEU A 230 -3.19 12.66 -22.54
N TRP A 231 -4.22 13.12 -21.82
CA TRP A 231 -5.60 12.62 -21.95
C TRP A 231 -6.64 13.67 -22.38
N GLY A 232 -6.29 14.96 -22.41
CA GLY A 232 -7.17 16.05 -22.84
C GLY A 232 -7.22 16.29 -24.34
#